data_AF-A0A7S0D802-F1
#
_entry.id   AF-A0A7S0D802-F1
#
_cell.length_a   1.000
_cell.length_b   1.000
_cell.length_c   1.000
_cell.angle_alpha   90.00
_cell.angle_beta   90.00
_cell.angle_gamma   90.00
#
_symmetry.space_group_name_H-M   'P 1'
#
loop_
_entity.id
_entity.type
_entity.pdbx_description
1 polymer ?
#
loop_
_entity_poly.entity_id
_entity_poly.type
_entity_poly.pdbx_seq_one_letter_code
_entity_poly.pdbx_strand_id
1 'polypeptide(L)'
;GGDDVAAGASSSASVVTALAAVELRRETRLWMAMMYKSTSQHRRTVHFQRMRGVTRSLRALAALDVGAAAVALRNGLRDGVSEAAREAALSSPAVAAGAHALWKLPPRALWDDLSIRLRETARVAAEADDDMLAAAEALVGQLAHTFFMPFALVALAAVARLRASTHQLVADAAAAYNALAPLLRGGIMPPPGLEPGTAEKDPPPEALACEWRAVSRKKKKQPAP
;
A
#
# COMPACT_ATOMS: atom_id res chain seq x y z
N GLY A 1 -24.22 24.79 -23.98
CA GLY A 1 -24.67 24.42 -22.62
C GLY A 1 -23.94 23.15 -22.29
N GLY A 2 -23.25 23.13 -21.16
CA GLY A 2 -22.25 22.12 -20.84
C GLY A 2 -22.88 20.82 -20.36
N ASP A 3 -22.77 19.81 -21.20
CA ASP A 3 -22.71 18.40 -20.82
C ASP A 3 -21.27 17.99 -21.15
N ASP A 4 -20.43 17.72 -20.14
CA ASP A 4 -19.14 16.97 -20.25
C ASP A 4 -18.25 17.09 -18.98
N VAL A 5 -18.80 17.16 -17.77
CA VAL A 5 -17.96 17.18 -16.54
C VAL A 5 -18.26 16.01 -15.58
N ALA A 6 -19.12 15.07 -15.96
CA ALA A 6 -19.55 13.97 -15.07
C ALA A 6 -18.87 12.61 -15.33
N ALA A 7 -17.71 12.55 -15.99
CA ALA A 7 -17.07 11.28 -16.39
C ALA A 7 -15.68 11.00 -15.80
N GLY A 8 -15.16 11.83 -14.88
CA GLY A 8 -13.76 11.74 -14.43
C GLY A 8 -13.51 11.21 -13.02
N ALA A 9 -14.52 11.10 -12.15
CA ALA A 9 -14.31 10.65 -10.77
C ALA A 9 -14.24 9.12 -10.68
N SER A 10 -13.29 8.51 -11.39
CA SER A 10 -12.91 7.13 -11.16
C SER A 10 -12.19 7.06 -9.82
N SER A 11 -12.95 6.95 -8.73
CA SER A 11 -12.56 6.66 -7.35
C SER A 11 -11.11 6.17 -7.24
N SER A 12 -10.14 7.09 -7.15
CA SER A 12 -8.74 6.73 -7.00
C SER A 12 -8.62 6.15 -5.59
N ALA A 13 -8.64 4.83 -5.48
CA ALA A 13 -8.45 4.16 -4.21
C ALA A 13 -7.15 4.69 -3.59
N SER A 14 -7.24 5.20 -2.37
CA SER A 14 -6.07 5.67 -1.63
C SER A 14 -4.99 4.57 -1.64
N VAL A 15 -3.73 4.94 -1.83
CA VAL A 15 -2.58 4.01 -1.76
C VAL A 15 -2.67 3.12 -0.50
N VAL A 16 -3.12 3.69 0.62
CA VAL A 16 -3.31 2.94 1.87
C VAL A 16 -4.43 1.90 1.76
N THR A 17 -5.53 2.22 1.08
CA THR A 17 -6.63 1.25 0.88
C THR A 17 -6.23 0.13 -0.09
N ALA A 18 -5.46 0.43 -1.13
CA ALA A 18 -4.94 -0.58 -2.05
C ALA A 18 -3.97 -1.54 -1.32
N LEU A 19 -2.98 -0.98 -0.61
CA LEU A 19 -1.98 -1.76 0.15
C LEU A 19 -2.56 -2.49 1.38
N ALA A 20 -3.81 -2.21 1.77
CA ALA A 20 -4.48 -2.95 2.81
C ALA A 20 -4.84 -4.39 2.39
N ALA A 21 -4.89 -4.71 1.09
CA ALA A 21 -5.08 -6.07 0.58
C ALA A 21 -6.23 -6.84 1.27
N VAL A 22 -7.41 -6.22 1.36
CA VAL A 22 -8.55 -6.73 2.15
C VAL A 22 -9.00 -8.11 1.65
N GLU A 23 -9.10 -8.28 0.34
CA GLU A 23 -9.48 -9.51 -0.34
C GLU A 23 -8.47 -10.63 -0.04
N LEU A 24 -7.17 -10.35 -0.18
CA LEU A 24 -6.12 -11.32 0.13
C LEU A 24 -6.17 -11.77 1.59
N ARG A 25 -6.42 -10.85 2.54
CA ARG A 25 -6.58 -11.19 3.96
C ARG A 25 -7.85 -12.00 4.24
N ARG A 26 -8.93 -11.75 3.51
CA ARG A 26 -10.16 -12.54 3.60
C ARG A 26 -9.93 -13.97 3.09
N GLU A 27 -9.35 -14.11 1.90
CA GLU A 27 -9.06 -15.42 1.31
C GLU A 27 -8.03 -16.20 2.13
N THR A 28 -7.02 -15.53 2.69
CA THR A 28 -6.04 -16.15 3.60
C THR A 28 -6.71 -16.73 4.84
N ARG A 29 -7.71 -16.05 5.43
CA ARG A 29 -8.46 -16.58 6.58
C ARG A 29 -9.25 -17.84 6.22
N LEU A 30 -9.94 -17.83 5.06
CA LEU A 30 -10.67 -18.99 4.57
C LEU A 30 -9.72 -20.17 4.31
N TRP A 31 -8.58 -19.90 3.70
CA TRP A 31 -7.51 -20.87 3.48
C TRP A 31 -7.01 -21.51 4.77
N MET A 32 -6.67 -20.70 5.78
CA MET A 32 -6.17 -21.20 7.07
C MET A 32 -7.21 -22.08 7.78
N ALA A 33 -8.50 -21.70 7.72
CA ALA A 33 -9.58 -22.50 8.28
C ALA A 33 -9.74 -23.85 7.56
N MET A 34 -9.64 -23.85 6.23
CA MET A 34 -9.66 -25.08 5.42
C MET A 34 -8.46 -25.98 5.75
N MET A 35 -7.24 -25.43 5.81
CA MET A 35 -6.02 -26.15 6.15
C MET A 35 -6.08 -26.79 7.54
N TYR A 36 -6.64 -26.07 8.52
CA TYR A 36 -6.82 -26.60 9.87
C TYR A 36 -7.74 -27.81 9.88
N LYS A 37 -8.91 -27.72 9.24
CA LYS A 37 -9.90 -28.81 9.21
C LYS A 37 -9.42 -30.05 8.45
N SER A 38 -8.60 -29.88 7.41
CA SER A 38 -8.11 -30.95 6.55
C SER A 38 -6.79 -31.59 7.01
N THR A 39 -6.17 -31.05 8.06
CA THR A 39 -4.83 -31.47 8.52
C THR A 39 -4.77 -32.94 8.93
N SER A 40 -5.72 -33.42 9.75
CA SER A 40 -5.65 -34.78 10.29
C SER A 40 -5.80 -35.86 9.21
N GLN A 41 -6.58 -35.58 8.16
CA GLN A 41 -6.87 -36.53 7.08
C GLN A 41 -5.77 -36.58 6.02
N HIS A 42 -5.11 -35.45 5.74
CA HIS A 42 -4.22 -35.34 4.58
C HIS A 42 -2.77 -35.02 4.94
N ARG A 43 -2.39 -35.02 6.23
CA ARG A 43 -1.08 -34.57 6.71
C ARG A 43 0.12 -35.06 5.89
N ARG A 44 0.12 -36.32 5.43
CA ARG A 44 1.26 -36.96 4.75
C ARG A 44 1.15 -36.98 3.23
N THR A 45 0.09 -36.43 2.64
CA THR A 45 -0.12 -36.45 1.18
C THR A 45 0.68 -35.34 0.49
N VAL A 46 1.11 -35.60 -0.76
CA VAL A 46 1.89 -34.63 -1.54
C VAL A 46 1.10 -33.34 -1.78
N HIS A 47 -0.17 -33.43 -2.19
CA HIS A 47 -1.02 -32.25 -2.41
C HIS A 47 -1.11 -31.38 -1.15
N PHE A 48 -1.25 -32.00 0.03
CA PHE A 48 -1.38 -31.27 1.28
C PHE A 48 -0.05 -30.62 1.69
N GLN A 49 1.10 -31.26 1.41
CA GLN A 49 2.41 -30.64 1.62
C GLN A 49 2.62 -29.42 0.71
N ARG A 50 2.16 -29.46 -0.54
CA ARG A 50 2.17 -28.29 -1.44
C ARG A 50 1.27 -27.16 -0.91
N MET A 51 0.07 -27.49 -0.43
CA MET A 51 -0.81 -26.52 0.24
C MET A 51 -0.19 -25.93 1.52
N ARG A 52 0.64 -26.68 2.26
CA ARG A 52 1.42 -26.12 3.38
C ARG A 52 2.52 -25.16 2.93
N GLY A 53 3.07 -25.34 1.72
CA GLY A 53 3.92 -24.36 1.04
C GLY A 53 3.20 -23.01 0.91
N VAL A 54 2.04 -23.00 0.26
CA VAL A 54 1.16 -21.82 0.14
C VAL A 54 0.89 -21.18 1.51
N THR A 55 0.62 -21.99 2.53
CA THR A 55 0.38 -21.51 3.90
C THR A 55 1.57 -20.75 4.48
N ARG A 56 2.82 -21.19 4.21
CA ARG A 56 4.03 -20.49 4.66
C ARG A 56 4.17 -19.16 3.91
N SER A 57 3.95 -19.17 2.61
CA SER A 57 4.13 -17.99 1.75
C SER A 57 3.09 -16.91 2.06
N LEU A 58 1.83 -17.29 2.35
CA LEU A 58 0.83 -16.35 2.85
C LEU A 58 1.18 -15.73 4.22
N ARG A 59 1.83 -16.48 5.10
CA ARG A 59 2.30 -15.95 6.39
C ARG A 59 3.48 -15.00 6.20
N ALA A 60 4.39 -15.31 5.28
CA ALA A 60 5.48 -14.41 4.92
C ALA A 60 4.96 -13.08 4.37
N LEU A 61 3.98 -13.13 3.45
CA LEU A 61 3.30 -11.93 2.94
C LEU A 61 2.60 -11.14 4.06
N ALA A 62 1.87 -11.82 4.94
CA ALA A 62 1.17 -11.17 6.04
C ALA A 62 2.14 -10.49 7.04
N ALA A 63 3.33 -11.06 7.27
CA ALA A 63 4.33 -10.50 8.18
C ALA A 63 4.95 -9.19 7.68
N LEU A 64 4.93 -8.95 6.36
CA LEU A 64 5.42 -7.70 5.77
C LEU A 64 4.50 -6.52 6.08
N ASP A 65 3.20 -6.76 6.32
CA ASP A 65 2.19 -5.77 6.70
C ASP A 65 2.35 -4.39 6.04
N VAL A 66 2.44 -4.39 4.71
CA VAL A 66 2.66 -3.18 3.90
C VAL A 66 1.58 -2.14 4.13
N GLY A 67 0.34 -2.59 4.38
CA GLY A 67 -0.78 -1.71 4.71
C GLY A 67 -0.54 -0.93 5.99
N ALA A 68 -0.04 -1.56 7.06
CA ALA A 68 0.29 -0.85 8.30
C ALA A 68 1.45 0.14 8.10
N ALA A 69 2.48 -0.22 7.34
CA ALA A 69 3.58 0.69 7.02
C ALA A 69 3.09 1.92 6.23
N ALA A 70 2.20 1.72 5.25
CA ALA A 70 1.59 2.81 4.50
C ALA A 70 0.72 3.72 5.40
N VAL A 71 -0.04 3.14 6.34
CA VAL A 71 -0.79 3.90 7.35
C VAL A 71 0.15 4.72 8.24
N ALA A 72 1.24 4.14 8.71
CA ALA A 72 2.20 4.82 9.58
C ALA A 72 2.82 6.03 8.88
N LEU A 73 3.24 5.87 7.62
CA LEU A 73 3.75 6.98 6.81
C LEU A 73 2.70 8.07 6.60
N ARG A 74 1.47 7.70 6.23
CA ARG A 74 0.37 8.66 6.05
C ARG A 74 0.08 9.44 7.34
N ASN A 75 0.05 8.76 8.48
CA ASN A 75 -0.21 9.39 9.76
C ASN A 75 0.93 10.35 10.13
N GLY A 76 2.20 9.94 9.96
CA GLY A 76 3.34 10.81 10.17
C GLY A 76 3.36 12.05 9.27
N LEU A 77 2.91 11.92 8.01
CA LEU A 77 2.71 13.06 7.11
C LEU A 77 1.60 13.99 7.61
N ARG A 78 0.45 13.44 8.03
CA ARG A 78 -0.67 14.25 8.56
C ARG A 78 -0.31 14.98 9.84
N ASP A 79 0.42 14.32 10.74
CA ASP A 79 0.86 14.94 11.99
C ASP A 79 1.80 16.11 11.72
N GLY A 80 2.73 15.97 10.76
CA GLY A 80 3.64 17.03 10.33
C GLY A 80 2.97 18.22 9.64
N VAL A 81 1.74 18.04 9.14
CA VAL A 81 0.97 19.06 8.40
C VAL A 81 -0.18 19.65 9.25
N SER A 82 -0.46 19.08 10.41
CA SER A 82 -1.58 19.49 11.28
C SER A 82 -1.51 20.97 11.69
N GLU A 83 -2.67 21.60 11.91
CA GLU A 83 -2.76 23.00 12.39
C GLU A 83 -1.98 23.19 13.69
N ALA A 84 -2.00 22.20 14.59
CA ALA A 84 -1.20 22.23 15.83
C ALA A 84 0.31 22.21 15.55
N ALA A 85 0.79 21.39 14.61
CA ALA A 85 2.19 21.40 14.20
C ALA A 85 2.58 22.71 13.51
N ARG A 86 1.65 23.30 12.75
CA ARG A 86 1.81 24.60 12.10
C ARG A 86 1.91 25.74 13.12
N GLU A 87 1.03 25.79 14.11
CA GLU A 87 1.08 26.75 15.21
C GLU A 87 2.40 26.61 15.99
N ALA A 88 2.80 25.38 16.33
CA ALA A 88 4.07 25.12 17.03
C ALA A 88 5.30 25.54 16.22
N ALA A 89 5.29 25.35 14.89
CA ALA A 89 6.37 25.79 14.02
C ALA A 89 6.44 27.33 13.94
N LEU A 90 5.28 28.01 13.86
CA LEU A 90 5.19 29.47 13.79
C LEU A 90 5.54 30.13 15.13
N SER A 91 5.29 29.48 16.26
CA SER A 91 5.64 29.98 17.59
C SER A 91 7.10 29.70 18.00
N SER A 92 7.90 29.08 17.13
CA SER A 92 9.29 28.77 17.42
C SER A 92 10.13 30.05 17.58
N PRO A 93 11.03 30.14 18.59
CA PRO A 93 11.92 31.29 18.78
C PRO A 93 12.77 31.62 17.54
N ALA A 94 13.12 30.60 16.74
CA ALA A 94 13.84 30.78 15.49
C ALA A 94 13.02 31.56 14.46
N VAL A 95 11.71 31.27 14.36
CA VAL A 95 10.79 31.98 13.45
C VAL A 95 10.52 33.39 13.96
N ALA A 96 10.41 33.57 15.28
CA ALA A 96 10.32 34.91 15.89
C ALA A 96 11.58 35.76 15.63
N ALA A 97 12.75 35.13 15.51
CA ALA A 97 14.02 35.76 15.13
C ALA A 97 14.17 35.99 13.60
N GLY A 98 13.15 35.69 12.80
CA GLY A 98 13.13 35.93 11.36
C GLY A 98 13.49 34.72 10.48
N ALA A 99 13.70 33.53 11.05
CA ALA A 99 13.90 32.32 10.26
C ALA A 99 12.60 31.84 9.60
N HIS A 100 12.72 31.08 8.52
CA HIS A 100 11.59 30.41 7.90
C HIS A 100 11.05 29.28 8.79
N ALA A 101 9.72 29.13 8.86
CA ALA A 101 9.11 28.02 9.56
C ALA A 101 9.45 26.69 8.86
N LEU A 102 10.23 25.85 9.55
CA LEU A 102 10.59 24.50 9.10
C LEU A 102 9.50 23.52 9.55
N TRP A 103 8.93 22.80 8.58
CA TRP A 103 7.91 21.79 8.82
C TRP A 103 8.58 20.47 9.16
N LYS A 104 8.10 19.78 10.20
CA LYS A 104 8.63 18.47 10.57
C LYS A 104 8.10 17.42 9.59
N LEU A 105 8.90 17.08 8.59
CA LEU A 105 8.71 15.88 7.79
C LEU A 105 8.73 14.64 8.70
N PRO A 106 7.95 13.58 8.38
CA PRO A 106 8.08 12.31 9.07
C PRO A 106 9.52 11.78 8.97
N PRO A 107 9.98 11.02 9.99
CA PRO A 107 11.33 10.47 9.99
C PRO A 107 11.62 9.67 8.72
N ARG A 108 12.84 9.81 8.17
CA ARG A 108 13.32 9.03 7.00
C ARG A 108 13.10 7.52 7.17
N ALA A 109 13.23 7.02 8.39
CA ALA A 109 12.98 5.62 8.73
C ALA A 109 11.60 5.10 8.29
N LEU A 110 10.54 5.91 8.30
CA LEU A 110 9.20 5.49 7.86
C LEU A 110 9.12 5.31 6.34
N TRP A 111 9.85 6.14 5.60
CA TRP A 111 9.96 6.04 4.15
C TRP A 111 10.76 4.80 3.75
N ASP A 112 11.90 4.60 4.40
CA ASP A 112 12.77 3.46 4.15
C ASP A 112 12.06 2.15 4.47
N ASP A 113 11.35 2.06 5.61
CA ASP A 113 10.56 0.90 6.00
C ASP A 113 9.47 0.55 4.97
N LEU A 114 8.69 1.53 4.51
CA LEU A 114 7.69 1.29 3.46
C LEU A 114 8.36 0.84 2.15
N SER A 115 9.46 1.47 1.74
CA SER A 115 10.16 1.12 0.50
C SER A 115 10.75 -0.31 0.51
N ILE A 116 11.22 -0.77 1.68
CA ILE A 116 11.74 -2.12 1.88
C ILE A 116 10.57 -3.10 1.80
N ARG A 117 9.49 -2.86 2.55
CA ARG A 117 8.31 -3.74 2.56
C ARG A 117 7.65 -3.87 1.19
N LEU A 118 7.58 -2.80 0.40
CA LEU A 118 7.05 -2.86 -0.98
C LEU A 118 7.88 -3.79 -1.87
N ARG A 119 9.22 -3.70 -1.81
CA ARG A 119 10.13 -4.56 -2.58
C ARG A 119 10.08 -6.01 -2.12
N GLU A 120 10.14 -6.23 -0.81
CA GLU A 120 10.04 -7.58 -0.25
C GLU A 120 8.68 -8.21 -0.54
N THR A 121 7.60 -7.41 -0.60
CA THR A 121 6.27 -7.93 -0.96
C THR A 121 6.24 -8.42 -2.40
N ALA A 122 6.80 -7.67 -3.34
CA ALA A 122 6.90 -8.12 -4.72
C ALA A 122 7.71 -9.42 -4.84
N ARG A 123 8.83 -9.52 -4.11
CA ARG A 123 9.67 -10.72 -4.08
C ARG A 123 8.94 -11.93 -3.50
N VAL A 124 8.41 -11.81 -2.28
CA VAL A 124 7.72 -12.90 -1.57
C VAL A 124 6.46 -13.30 -2.32
N ALA A 125 5.76 -12.36 -2.97
CA ALA A 125 4.59 -12.66 -3.80
C ALA A 125 4.95 -13.50 -5.04
N ALA A 126 6.11 -13.24 -5.67
CA ALA A 126 6.60 -14.06 -6.77
C ALA A 126 6.94 -15.48 -6.31
N GLU A 127 7.64 -15.63 -5.18
CA GLU A 127 7.92 -16.95 -4.59
C GLU A 127 6.62 -17.69 -4.17
N ALA A 128 5.62 -16.95 -3.67
CA ALA A 128 4.32 -17.49 -3.33
C ALA A 128 3.55 -18.00 -4.55
N ASP A 129 3.76 -17.39 -5.72
CA ASP A 129 3.11 -17.80 -6.97
C ASP A 129 3.53 -19.21 -7.40
N ASP A 130 4.82 -19.51 -7.30
CA ASP A 130 5.37 -20.85 -7.58
C ASP A 130 4.76 -21.92 -6.66
N ASP A 131 4.65 -21.61 -5.36
CA ASP A 131 3.99 -22.49 -4.39
C ASP A 131 2.51 -22.70 -4.70
N MET A 132 1.81 -21.65 -5.14
CA MET A 132 0.39 -21.71 -5.52
C MET A 132 0.20 -22.56 -6.78
N LEU A 133 1.06 -22.42 -7.79
CA LEU A 133 1.05 -23.25 -9.00
C LEU A 133 1.31 -24.73 -8.66
N ALA A 134 2.32 -25.02 -7.85
CA ALA A 134 2.63 -26.38 -7.44
C ALA A 134 1.49 -27.02 -6.61
N ALA A 135 0.78 -26.23 -5.80
CA ALA A 135 -0.42 -26.70 -5.09
C ALA A 135 -1.58 -26.94 -6.06
N ALA A 136 -1.81 -26.04 -7.02
CA ALA A 136 -2.85 -26.18 -8.03
C ALA A 136 -2.64 -27.44 -8.88
N GLU A 137 -1.41 -27.71 -9.34
CA GLU A 137 -1.08 -28.92 -10.11
C GLU A 137 -1.41 -30.19 -9.32
N ALA A 138 -1.00 -30.25 -8.05
CA ALA A 138 -1.27 -31.39 -7.20
C ALA A 138 -2.77 -31.61 -6.93
N LEU A 139 -3.54 -30.51 -6.82
CA LEU A 139 -5.00 -30.54 -6.65
C LEU A 139 -5.72 -30.96 -7.93
N VAL A 140 -5.30 -30.47 -9.10
CA VAL A 140 -5.78 -30.93 -10.40
C VAL A 140 -5.51 -32.42 -10.57
N GLY A 141 -4.35 -32.91 -10.12
CA GLY A 141 -4.07 -34.34 -10.05
C GLY A 141 -5.07 -35.11 -9.18
N GLN A 142 -5.49 -34.57 -8.03
CA GLN A 142 -6.56 -35.21 -7.24
C GLN A 142 -7.89 -35.26 -8.00
N LEU A 143 -8.24 -34.18 -8.70
CA LEU A 143 -9.46 -34.11 -9.50
C LEU A 143 -9.46 -35.12 -10.65
N ALA A 144 -8.33 -35.24 -11.36
CA ALA A 144 -8.16 -36.19 -12.44
C ALA A 144 -8.33 -37.65 -11.96
N HIS A 145 -7.91 -37.95 -10.73
CA HIS A 145 -8.10 -39.24 -10.09
C HIS A 145 -9.44 -39.39 -9.34
N THR A 146 -10.32 -38.39 -9.39
CA THR A 146 -11.60 -38.36 -8.65
C THR A 146 -11.47 -38.47 -7.12
N PHE A 147 -10.31 -38.14 -6.57
CA PHE A 147 -10.04 -38.21 -5.14
C PHE A 147 -10.48 -36.94 -4.41
N PHE A 148 -11.24 -37.12 -3.32
CA PHE A 148 -11.69 -36.03 -2.44
C PHE A 148 -12.29 -34.84 -3.22
N MET A 149 -13.04 -35.12 -4.29
CA MET A 149 -13.49 -34.14 -5.29
C MET A 149 -14.02 -32.82 -4.70
N PRO A 150 -14.94 -32.82 -3.71
CA PRO A 150 -15.44 -31.57 -3.14
C PRO A 150 -14.34 -30.72 -2.49
N PHE A 151 -13.41 -31.36 -1.76
CA PHE A 151 -12.27 -30.68 -1.15
C PHE A 151 -11.31 -30.14 -2.21
N ALA A 152 -10.94 -30.97 -3.19
CA ALA A 152 -10.00 -30.58 -4.23
C ALA A 152 -10.52 -29.42 -5.09
N LEU A 153 -11.83 -29.40 -5.41
CA LEU A 153 -12.47 -28.29 -6.12
C LEU A 153 -12.44 -26.99 -5.31
N VAL A 154 -12.84 -27.05 -4.03
CA VAL A 154 -12.85 -25.86 -3.16
C VAL A 154 -11.44 -25.34 -2.91
N ALA A 155 -10.47 -26.24 -2.69
CA ALA A 155 -9.08 -25.88 -2.49
C ALA A 155 -8.48 -25.25 -3.75
N LEU A 156 -8.75 -25.78 -4.94
CA LEU A 156 -8.28 -25.22 -6.20
C LEU A 156 -8.87 -23.83 -6.45
N ALA A 157 -10.18 -23.65 -6.20
CA ALA A 157 -10.83 -22.34 -6.29
C ALA A 157 -10.28 -21.34 -5.26
N ALA A 158 -9.90 -21.80 -4.07
CA ALA A 158 -9.22 -20.97 -3.08
C ALA A 158 -7.82 -20.55 -3.55
N VAL A 159 -7.02 -21.47 -4.09
CA VAL A 159 -5.70 -21.16 -4.66
C VAL A 159 -5.83 -20.14 -5.79
N ALA A 160 -6.78 -20.28 -6.71
CA ALA A 160 -6.99 -19.33 -7.79
C ALA A 160 -7.31 -17.91 -7.29
N ARG A 161 -8.18 -17.78 -6.27
CA ARG A 161 -8.53 -16.48 -5.67
C ARG A 161 -7.37 -15.86 -4.88
N LEU A 162 -6.60 -16.70 -4.16
CA LEU A 162 -5.36 -16.26 -3.49
C LEU A 162 -4.37 -15.73 -4.53
N ARG A 163 -4.16 -16.45 -5.62
CA ARG A 163 -3.24 -16.05 -6.69
C ARG A 163 -3.64 -14.71 -7.32
N ALA A 164 -4.92 -14.55 -7.67
CA ALA A 164 -5.43 -13.30 -8.22
C ALA A 164 -5.24 -12.11 -7.25
N SER A 165 -5.56 -12.29 -5.96
CA SER A 165 -5.41 -11.23 -4.95
C SER A 165 -3.95 -10.93 -4.60
N THR A 166 -3.04 -11.91 -4.66
CA THR A 166 -1.60 -11.69 -4.55
C THR A 166 -1.07 -10.87 -5.72
N HIS A 167 -1.48 -11.17 -6.95
CA HIS A 167 -1.09 -10.37 -8.13
C HIS A 167 -1.61 -8.94 -8.05
N GLN A 168 -2.83 -8.74 -7.54
CA GLN A 168 -3.37 -7.40 -7.30
C GLN A 168 -2.48 -6.64 -6.30
N LEU A 169 -2.07 -7.27 -5.19
CA LEU A 169 -1.16 -6.65 -4.22
C LEU A 169 0.18 -6.26 -4.85
N VAL A 170 0.74 -7.09 -5.75
CA VAL A 170 1.99 -6.74 -6.46
C VAL A 170 1.80 -5.52 -7.36
N ALA A 171 0.70 -5.46 -8.11
CA ALA A 171 0.39 -4.31 -8.95
C ALA A 171 0.24 -3.03 -8.11
N ASP A 172 -0.49 -3.12 -6.99
CA ASP A 172 -0.68 -2.00 -6.07
C ASP A 172 0.64 -1.56 -5.41
N ALA A 173 1.50 -2.52 -5.03
CA ALA A 173 2.81 -2.25 -4.47
C ALA A 173 3.74 -1.58 -5.49
N ALA A 174 3.74 -2.02 -6.75
CA ALA A 174 4.52 -1.40 -7.82
C ALA A 174 4.02 0.02 -8.13
N ALA A 175 2.70 0.22 -8.22
CA ALA A 175 2.11 1.53 -8.43
C ALA A 175 2.46 2.50 -7.29
N ALA A 176 2.33 2.04 -6.04
CA ALA A 176 2.71 2.82 -4.86
C ALA A 176 4.21 3.15 -4.86
N TYR A 177 5.07 2.18 -5.16
CA TYR A 177 6.50 2.39 -5.23
C TYR A 177 6.86 3.44 -6.29
N ASN A 178 6.28 3.34 -7.49
CA ASN A 178 6.54 4.29 -8.58
C ASN A 178 6.06 5.70 -8.24
N ALA A 179 4.91 5.83 -7.59
CA ALA A 179 4.40 7.12 -7.13
C ALA A 179 5.28 7.75 -6.05
N LEU A 180 5.90 6.93 -5.19
CA LEU A 180 6.78 7.40 -4.11
C LEU A 180 8.24 7.51 -4.54
N ALA A 181 8.65 6.91 -5.64
CA ALA A 181 10.04 6.85 -6.09
C ALA A 181 10.74 8.22 -6.18
N PRO A 182 10.10 9.32 -6.65
CA PRO A 182 10.71 10.65 -6.65
C PRO A 182 11.04 11.15 -5.23
N LEU A 183 10.17 10.88 -4.27
CA LEU A 183 10.34 11.24 -2.86
C LEU A 183 11.43 10.36 -2.20
N LEU A 184 11.53 9.10 -2.62
CA LEU A 184 12.47 8.11 -2.08
C LEU A 184 13.90 8.24 -2.64
N ARG A 185 14.08 8.78 -3.86
CA ARG A 185 15.41 8.86 -4.54
C ARG A 185 16.21 10.14 -4.28
N GLY A 186 15.67 11.12 -3.55
CA GLY A 186 16.35 12.42 -3.39
C GLY A 186 15.95 13.30 -2.21
N GLY A 187 14.91 12.95 -1.43
CA GLY A 187 14.63 13.60 -0.15
C GLY A 187 14.32 15.12 -0.21
N ILE A 188 13.90 15.66 -1.36
CA ILE A 188 13.36 17.01 -1.45
C ILE A 188 11.86 16.87 -1.72
N MET A 189 11.06 16.93 -0.66
CA MET A 189 9.64 17.22 -0.83
C MET A 189 9.54 18.65 -1.37
N PRO A 190 8.75 18.94 -2.42
CA PRO A 190 8.53 20.34 -2.80
C PRO A 190 8.05 21.11 -1.57
N PRO A 191 8.68 22.26 -1.24
CA PRO A 191 8.28 23.04 -0.09
C PRO A 191 6.80 23.44 -0.22
N PRO A 192 6.04 23.46 0.89
CA PRO A 192 4.64 23.82 0.85
C PRO A 192 4.48 25.23 0.26
N GLY A 193 3.78 25.33 -0.88
CA GLY A 193 3.51 26.60 -1.58
C GLY A 193 4.05 26.73 -3.01
N LEU A 194 4.62 25.69 -3.60
CA LEU A 194 4.82 25.63 -5.06
C LEU A 194 3.51 25.21 -5.73
N GLU A 195 2.88 26.15 -6.44
CA GLU A 195 1.71 25.92 -7.28
C GLU A 195 1.97 24.77 -8.27
N PRO A 196 0.97 23.91 -8.55
CA PRO A 196 1.05 22.92 -9.63
C PRO A 196 1.15 23.65 -10.97
N GLY A 197 2.37 23.92 -11.42
CA GLY A 197 2.63 24.68 -12.65
C GLY A 197 4.04 25.24 -12.77
N THR A 198 4.80 25.34 -11.68
CA THR A 198 6.20 25.76 -11.74
C THR A 198 7.14 24.61 -11.41
N ALA A 199 7.65 23.99 -12.49
CA ALA A 199 8.78 23.07 -12.55
C ALA A 199 8.54 21.59 -12.19
N GLU A 200 7.60 20.91 -12.85
CA GLU A 200 7.84 19.54 -13.31
C GLU A 200 6.91 19.21 -14.48
N LYS A 201 7.42 18.47 -15.47
CA LYS A 201 6.72 18.22 -16.74
C LYS A 201 5.56 17.22 -16.62
N ASP A 202 5.42 16.59 -15.46
CA ASP A 202 4.43 15.56 -15.16
C ASP A 202 3.75 15.88 -13.80
N PRO A 203 2.42 16.06 -13.74
CA PRO A 203 1.72 16.24 -12.49
C PRO A 203 1.77 14.95 -11.65
N PRO A 204 1.81 15.04 -10.30
CA PRO A 204 1.70 13.85 -9.46
C PRO A 204 0.36 13.15 -9.71
N PRO A 205 0.31 11.81 -9.62
CA PRO A 205 -0.92 11.06 -9.85
C PRO A 205 -2.03 11.54 -8.91
N GLU A 206 -3.26 11.63 -9.42
CA GLU A 206 -4.44 12.20 -8.75
C GLU A 206 -4.69 11.64 -7.33
N ALA A 207 -4.27 10.39 -7.08
CA ALA A 207 -4.30 9.74 -5.76
C ALA A 207 -3.44 10.42 -4.67
N LEU A 208 -2.54 11.34 -5.05
CA LEU A 208 -1.69 12.15 -4.17
C LEU A 208 -2.03 13.65 -4.22
N ALA A 209 -3.08 14.05 -4.95
CA ALA A 209 -3.51 15.45 -5.00
C ALA A 209 -4.16 15.85 -3.66
N CYS A 210 -3.43 16.64 -2.87
CA CYS A 210 -3.99 17.37 -1.74
C CYS A 210 -4.27 18.81 -2.20
N GLU A 211 -5.49 19.32 -2.00
CA GLU A 211 -5.80 20.74 -2.23
C GLU A 211 -5.09 21.60 -1.18
N TRP A 212 -3.93 22.16 -1.52
CA TRP A 212 -3.20 23.08 -0.67
C TRP A 212 -3.63 24.52 -0.99
N ARG A 213 -4.53 25.11 -0.19
CA ARG A 213 -4.85 26.54 -0.32
C ARG A 213 -3.80 27.40 0.41
N ALA A 214 -3.13 28.27 -0.32
CA ALA A 214 -2.22 29.26 0.26
C ALA A 214 -2.99 30.34 1.04
N VAL A 215 -2.57 30.59 2.29
CA VAL A 215 -3.06 31.73 3.08
C VAL A 215 -2.12 32.91 2.86
N SER A 216 -2.48 33.80 1.94
CA SER A 216 -1.80 35.08 1.77
C SER A 216 -2.12 36.00 2.96
N ARG A 217 -1.09 36.39 3.72
CA ARG A 217 -1.21 37.38 4.79
C ARG A 217 -1.29 38.77 4.14
N LYS A 218 -2.47 39.41 4.15
CA LYS A 218 -2.61 40.83 3.73
C LYS A 218 -1.65 41.68 4.59
N LYS A 219 -0.60 42.24 3.97
CA LYS A 219 0.25 43.26 4.60
C LYS A 219 -0.63 44.47 4.96
N LYS A 220 -0.85 44.72 6.25
CA LYS A 220 -1.35 46.02 6.73
C LYS A 220 -0.30 47.07 6.36
N LYS A 221 -0.69 48.04 5.52
CA LYS A 221 0.08 49.25 5.22
C LYS A 221 0.22 50.03 6.53
N GLN A 222 1.43 50.15 7.08
CA GLN A 222 1.72 51.14 8.11
C GLN A 222 1.75 52.53 7.46
N PRO A 223 1.06 53.55 8.01
CA PRO A 223 1.29 54.93 7.60
C PRO A 223 2.66 55.38 8.13
N ALA A 224 3.46 55.97 7.22
CA ALA A 224 4.75 56.59 7.52
C ALA A 224 4.55 57.95 8.24
N PRO A 225 5.60 58.50 8.91
CA PRO A 225 5.47 59.56 9.92
C PRO A 225 5.00 60.91 9.36
#